data_AF-A0A956QV65-F1
#
_entry.id   AF-A0A956QV65-F1
#
_cell.length_a   1.000
_cell.length_b   1.000
_cell.length_c   1.000
_cell.angle_alpha   90.00
_cell.angle_beta   90.00
_cell.angle_gamma   90.00
#
_symmetry.space_group_name_H-M   'P 1'
#
loop_
_entity.id
_entity.type
_entity.pdbx_description
1 polymer ?
#
loop_
_entity_poly.entity_id
_entity_poly.type
_entity_poly.pdbx_seq_one_letter_code
_entity_poly.pdbx_strand_id
1 'polypeptide(L)'
;MPPGGPNQDIQIETQNEIPWMTLLVIFCMVSVYAWMCTNRMEFWMPHLAAENWMRINGFQAVNVYQWWRDQNWTRLLQQFPVASMASFAGWQLVGNAYFLWVFGAKVEQKLGGGRYLLLCILGMYVPLLALQWDRLRVVDDTYFYGPLYLIGTVLGAAFLFPDKKEINDQWFKKTRGEIFQRETSRDPGRKWSKKPMKLFMLLYIAFEIGKYFYSVKITPGFMTFNPYGLLTALFLGYGLAAFLVWSATGSLQEGPMKLACIRTYNKILKLDVGHETAIRGTSMALGLPEPRVREWVAQQKGKMKVS
;
A
#
# COMPACT_ATOMS: atom_id res chain seq x y z
N MET A 1 -40.71 15.06 4.99
CA MET A 1 -39.37 14.62 4.55
C MET A 1 -38.58 14.23 5.78
N PRO A 2 -38.24 12.95 5.98
CA PRO A 2 -37.42 12.55 7.13
C PRO A 2 -36.01 13.14 6.99
N PRO A 3 -35.39 13.60 8.09
CA PRO A 3 -34.03 14.12 8.06
C PRO A 3 -33.08 13.02 7.57
N GLY A 4 -32.20 13.38 6.64
CA GLY A 4 -31.20 12.49 6.06
C GLY A 4 -30.47 11.74 7.16
N GLY A 5 -30.58 10.41 7.15
CA GLY A 5 -29.87 9.56 8.10
C GLY A 5 -28.36 9.84 8.03
N PRO A 6 -27.64 9.68 9.15
CA PRO A 6 -26.19 9.87 9.16
C PRO A 6 -25.58 9.01 8.06
N ASN A 7 -24.81 9.64 7.16
CA ASN A 7 -24.01 8.96 6.14
C ASN A 7 -23.28 7.80 6.84
N GLN A 8 -23.74 6.57 6.60
CA GLN A 8 -23.05 5.38 7.07
C GLN A 8 -21.78 5.29 6.24
N ASP A 9 -20.70 5.89 6.74
CA ASP A 9 -19.37 5.74 6.18
C ASP A 9 -19.10 4.25 6.00
N ILE A 10 -18.96 3.82 4.74
CA ILE A 10 -18.70 2.43 4.39
C ILE A 10 -17.37 2.06 5.06
N GLN A 11 -17.47 1.28 6.13
CA GLN A 11 -16.31 0.86 6.90
C GLN A 11 -15.65 -0.30 6.15
N ILE A 12 -14.54 -0.01 5.47
CA ILE A 12 -13.60 -1.04 5.04
C ILE A 12 -12.95 -1.56 6.33
N GLU A 13 -13.36 -2.75 6.77
CA GLU A 13 -12.73 -3.45 7.88
C GLU A 13 -11.30 -3.81 7.47
N THR A 14 -10.34 -3.55 8.36
CA THR A 14 -8.96 -3.95 8.14
C THR A 14 -8.91 -5.46 8.36
N GLN A 15 -8.48 -6.18 7.33
CA GLN A 15 -8.19 -7.60 7.50
C GLN A 15 -6.98 -7.69 8.44
N ASN A 16 -7.12 -8.38 9.59
CA ASN A 16 -6.03 -8.68 10.52
C ASN A 16 -5.07 -9.74 9.94
N GLU A 17 -4.83 -9.69 8.63
CA GLU A 17 -3.94 -10.59 7.92
C GLU A 17 -2.51 -10.07 7.99
N ILE A 18 -1.56 -10.99 8.06
CA ILE A 18 -0.13 -10.70 7.97
C ILE A 18 0.13 -10.11 6.57
N PRO A 19 0.83 -8.97 6.45
CA PRO A 19 1.08 -8.31 5.16
C PRO A 19 2.17 -9.06 4.37
N TRP A 20 1.83 -10.26 3.87
CA TRP A 20 2.75 -11.16 3.20
C TRP A 20 3.36 -10.56 1.92
N MET A 21 2.61 -9.74 1.19
CA MET A 21 3.11 -9.14 -0.05
C MET A 21 4.11 -8.03 0.26
N THR A 22 3.87 -7.22 1.29
CA THR A 22 4.85 -6.24 1.78
C THR A 22 6.12 -6.94 2.23
N LEU A 23 6.02 -8.03 2.99
CA LEU A 23 7.18 -8.83 3.41
C LEU A 23 7.92 -9.44 2.21
N LEU A 24 7.21 -9.90 1.19
CA LEU A 24 7.79 -10.43 -0.04
C LEU A 24 8.57 -9.36 -0.81
N VAL A 25 8.03 -8.14 -0.95
CA VAL A 25 8.75 -7.03 -1.60
C VAL A 25 10.00 -6.65 -0.80
N ILE A 26 9.92 -6.62 0.54
CA ILE A 26 11.09 -6.39 1.40
C ILE A 26 12.13 -7.50 1.21
N PHE A 27 11.70 -8.76 1.14
CA PHE A 27 12.59 -9.89 0.88
C PHE A 27 13.29 -9.75 -0.48
N CYS A 28 12.59 -9.29 -1.52
CA CYS A 28 13.20 -9.00 -2.82
C CYS A 28 14.24 -7.87 -2.72
N MET A 29 13.97 -6.80 -1.97
CA MET A 29 14.95 -5.73 -1.74
C MET A 29 16.21 -6.23 -1.03
N VAL A 30 16.05 -7.08 -0.02
CA VAL A 30 17.18 -7.72 0.69
C VAL A 30 17.95 -8.62 -0.27
N SER A 31 17.26 -9.38 -1.13
CA SER A 31 17.88 -10.27 -2.10
C SER A 31 18.68 -9.50 -3.16
N VAL A 32 18.14 -8.38 -3.68
CA VAL A 32 18.85 -7.50 -4.62
C VAL A 32 20.08 -6.88 -3.96
N TYR A 33 19.97 -6.43 -2.71
CA TYR A 33 21.12 -5.93 -1.95
C TYR A 33 22.19 -7.00 -1.73
N ALA A 34 21.79 -8.22 -1.35
CA ALA A 34 22.71 -9.34 -1.19
C ALA A 34 23.42 -9.71 -2.50
N TRP A 35 22.71 -9.64 -3.64
CA TRP A 35 23.30 -9.87 -4.95
C TRP A 35 24.35 -8.79 -5.31
N MET A 36 24.06 -7.53 -5.02
CA MET A 36 25.01 -6.43 -5.20
C MET A 36 26.26 -6.58 -4.32
N CYS A 37 26.09 -7.03 -3.07
CA CYS A 37 27.14 -7.16 -2.08
C CYS A 37 27.87 -8.52 -2.07
N THR A 38 27.77 -9.32 -3.14
CA THR A 38 28.38 -10.66 -3.23
C THR A 38 29.84 -10.72 -2.81
N ASN A 39 30.62 -9.68 -3.10
CA ASN A 39 32.04 -9.61 -2.75
C ASN A 39 32.32 -8.98 -1.38
N ARG A 40 31.47 -8.05 -0.92
CA ARG A 40 31.68 -7.28 0.31
C ARG A 40 30.36 -6.63 0.74
N MET A 41 29.98 -6.77 2.01
CA MET A 41 28.86 -6.02 2.59
C MET A 41 29.40 -4.85 3.41
N GLU A 42 28.93 -3.64 3.08
CA GLU A 42 29.24 -2.44 3.85
C GLU A 42 27.94 -1.75 4.30
N PHE A 43 27.82 -1.56 5.62
CA PHE A 43 26.61 -0.99 6.18
C PHE A 43 26.55 0.53 5.98
N TRP A 44 27.70 1.22 6.10
CA TRP A 44 27.77 2.68 6.19
C TRP A 44 28.15 3.39 4.88
N MET A 45 28.91 2.73 4.00
CA MET A 45 29.47 3.32 2.77
C MET A 45 29.25 2.37 1.59
N PRO A 46 29.14 2.87 0.35
CA PRO A 46 29.17 2.02 -0.82
C PRO A 46 30.60 1.56 -1.08
N HIS A 47 30.77 0.28 -1.42
CA HIS A 47 32.04 -0.23 -1.90
C HIS A 47 32.10 -0.16 -3.44
N LEU A 48 33.31 -0.10 -3.99
CA LEU A 48 33.54 0.02 -5.45
C LEU A 48 32.82 -1.06 -6.28
N ALA A 49 32.74 -2.30 -5.79
CA ALA A 49 32.02 -3.36 -6.49
C ALA A 49 30.49 -3.11 -6.56
N ALA A 50 29.89 -2.42 -5.57
CA ALA A 50 28.48 -2.03 -5.61
C ALA A 50 28.25 -0.94 -6.64
N GLU A 51 29.18 0.02 -6.76
CA GLU A 51 29.13 1.05 -7.81
C GLU A 51 29.19 0.42 -9.21
N ASN A 52 30.13 -0.51 -9.43
CA ASN A 52 30.24 -1.23 -10.70
C ASN A 52 28.98 -2.04 -10.99
N TRP A 53 28.43 -2.72 -9.99
CA TRP A 53 27.17 -3.47 -10.14
C TRP A 53 26.00 -2.54 -10.48
N MET A 54 25.92 -1.35 -9.86
CA MET A 54 24.88 -0.36 -10.12
C MET A 54 25.03 0.33 -11.48
N ARG A 55 26.24 0.46 -12.04
CA ARG A 55 26.39 0.94 -13.43
C ARG A 55 25.78 -0.04 -14.45
N ILE A 56 25.79 -1.33 -14.12
CA ILE A 56 25.23 -2.39 -14.97
C ILE A 56 23.72 -2.53 -14.72
N ASN A 57 23.28 -2.50 -13.46
CA ASN A 57 21.91 -2.84 -13.05
C ASN A 57 21.03 -1.64 -12.64
N GLY A 58 21.59 -0.44 -12.58
CA GLY A 58 20.88 0.81 -12.32
C GLY A 58 20.16 1.35 -13.55
N PHE A 59 19.16 2.20 -13.34
CA PHE A 59 18.41 2.81 -14.43
C PHE A 59 19.21 3.96 -15.05
N GLN A 60 19.55 3.88 -16.34
CA GLN A 60 20.15 4.99 -17.07
C GLN A 60 19.35 5.23 -18.35
N ALA A 61 18.98 6.48 -18.61
CA ALA A 61 18.05 6.79 -19.70
C ALA A 61 18.63 6.45 -21.08
N VAL A 62 19.94 6.65 -21.27
CA VAL A 62 20.64 6.32 -22.51
C VAL A 62 20.60 4.82 -22.78
N ASN A 63 20.90 3.98 -21.78
CA ASN A 63 20.89 2.53 -21.92
C ASN A 63 19.49 1.99 -22.21
N VAL A 64 18.48 2.53 -21.53
CA VAL A 64 17.07 2.15 -21.74
C VAL A 64 16.63 2.48 -23.17
N TYR A 65 17.01 3.65 -23.68
CA TYR A 65 16.74 4.01 -25.08
C TYR A 65 17.43 3.06 -26.07
N GLN A 66 18.69 2.71 -25.81
CA GLN A 66 19.41 1.75 -26.65
C GLN A 66 18.75 0.37 -26.62
N TRP A 67 18.39 -0.17 -25.46
CA TRP A 67 17.72 -1.47 -25.36
C TRP A 67 16.33 -1.47 -25.99
N TRP A 68 15.61 -0.35 -25.92
CA TRP A 68 14.34 -0.18 -26.63
C TRP A 68 14.55 -0.26 -28.15
N ARG A 69 15.54 0.49 -28.68
CA ARG A 69 15.88 0.48 -30.10
C ARG A 69 16.32 -0.90 -30.58
N ASP A 70 17.11 -1.59 -29.76
CA ASP A 70 17.65 -2.91 -30.06
C ASP A 70 16.66 -4.05 -29.73
N GLN A 71 15.41 -3.72 -29.33
CA GLN A 71 14.34 -4.65 -28.98
C GLN A 71 14.71 -5.67 -27.89
N ASN A 72 15.60 -5.29 -26.97
CA ASN A 72 16.02 -6.14 -25.86
C ASN A 72 15.05 -6.06 -24.67
N TRP A 73 13.84 -6.58 -24.87
CA TRP A 73 12.76 -6.56 -23.88
C TRP A 73 13.12 -7.23 -22.56
N THR A 74 13.92 -8.30 -22.63
CA THR A 74 14.36 -9.04 -21.43
C THR A 74 15.17 -8.15 -20.49
N ARG A 75 16.12 -7.36 -21.02
CA ARG A 75 16.89 -6.42 -20.20
C ARG A 75 16.02 -5.32 -19.61
N LEU A 76 15.08 -4.77 -20.40
CA LEU A 76 14.16 -3.74 -19.91
C LEU A 76 13.28 -4.25 -18.74
N LEU A 77 12.71 -5.45 -18.90
CA LEU A 77 11.85 -6.06 -17.87
C LEU A 77 12.62 -6.42 -16.60
N GLN A 78 13.90 -6.81 -16.72
CA GLN A 78 14.73 -7.15 -15.56
C GLN A 78 15.29 -5.92 -14.86
N GLN A 79 15.72 -4.90 -15.61
CA GLN A 79 16.38 -3.73 -15.04
C GLN A 79 15.44 -2.90 -14.15
N PHE A 80 14.18 -2.73 -14.55
CA PHE A 80 13.27 -1.80 -13.87
C PHE A 80 12.98 -2.23 -12.41
N PRO A 81 12.61 -3.50 -12.14
CA PRO A 81 12.47 -3.99 -10.77
C PRO A 81 13.78 -3.95 -9.99
N VAL A 82 14.90 -4.33 -10.62
CA VAL A 82 16.21 -4.38 -9.96
C VAL A 82 16.65 -2.98 -9.52
N ALA A 83 16.61 -2.00 -10.43
CA ALA A 83 16.93 -0.61 -10.13
C ALA A 83 15.99 -0.01 -9.05
N SER A 84 14.70 -0.35 -9.10
CA SER A 84 13.70 0.09 -8.12
C SER A 84 13.89 -0.52 -6.74
N MET A 85 14.58 -1.65 -6.60
CA MET A 85 14.77 -2.33 -5.31
C MET A 85 16.18 -2.17 -4.73
N ALA A 86 17.13 -1.71 -5.54
CA ALA A 86 18.52 -1.63 -5.14
C ALA A 86 18.77 -0.57 -4.05
N SER A 87 19.83 -0.73 -3.26
CA SER A 87 20.25 0.22 -2.22
C SER A 87 21.76 0.15 -2.10
N PHE A 88 22.46 1.29 -1.98
CA PHE A 88 23.93 1.28 -1.96
C PHE A 88 24.53 0.82 -0.64
N ALA A 89 23.87 1.12 0.45
CA ALA A 89 24.37 0.88 1.80
C ALA A 89 23.31 0.18 2.66
N GLY A 90 23.76 -0.58 3.65
CA GLY A 90 22.87 -1.35 4.53
C GLY A 90 21.88 -0.46 5.28
N TRP A 91 22.30 0.74 5.72
CA TRP A 91 21.39 1.69 6.37
C TRP A 91 20.27 2.18 5.43
N GLN A 92 20.55 2.34 4.14
CA GLN A 92 19.55 2.73 3.15
C GLN A 92 18.53 1.61 2.99
N LEU A 93 18.99 0.36 2.87
CA LEU A 93 18.13 -0.82 2.80
C LEU A 93 17.20 -0.89 4.02
N VAL A 94 17.75 -0.80 5.24
CA VAL A 94 16.97 -0.87 6.48
C VAL A 94 15.94 0.24 6.56
N GLY A 95 16.32 1.48 6.24
CA GLY A 95 15.39 2.60 6.23
C GLY A 95 14.28 2.44 5.18
N ASN A 96 14.64 2.04 3.96
CA ASN A 96 13.68 1.79 2.89
C ASN A 96 12.71 0.65 3.24
N ALA A 97 13.22 -0.47 3.76
CA ALA A 97 12.40 -1.60 4.20
C ALA A 97 11.47 -1.21 5.35
N TYR A 98 11.95 -0.39 6.28
CA TYR A 98 11.12 0.14 7.38
C TYR A 98 9.97 1.00 6.86
N PHE A 99 10.23 1.98 5.98
CA PHE A 99 9.18 2.83 5.43
C PHE A 99 8.22 2.07 4.52
N LEU A 100 8.73 1.14 3.71
CA LEU A 100 7.88 0.26 2.91
C LEU A 100 7.00 -0.62 3.81
N TRP A 101 7.50 -1.12 4.94
CA TRP A 101 6.69 -1.87 5.90
C TRP A 101 5.60 -1.00 6.53
N VAL A 102 5.96 0.18 7.04
CA VAL A 102 5.02 1.10 7.72
C VAL A 102 3.88 1.54 6.80
N PHE A 103 4.20 1.90 5.56
CA PHE A 103 3.20 2.36 4.59
C PHE A 103 2.53 1.20 3.86
N GLY A 104 3.31 0.20 3.43
CA GLY A 104 2.86 -0.96 2.68
C GLY A 104 1.90 -1.83 3.46
N ALA A 105 2.19 -2.15 4.72
CA ALA A 105 1.31 -2.98 5.54
C ALA A 105 -0.09 -2.36 5.68
N LYS A 106 -0.18 -1.04 5.89
CA LYS A 106 -1.47 -0.32 5.99
C LYS A 106 -2.25 -0.36 4.67
N VAL A 107 -1.57 -0.24 3.54
CA VAL A 107 -2.21 -0.23 2.22
C VAL A 107 -2.63 -1.65 1.83
N GLU A 108 -1.78 -2.65 2.07
CA GLU A 108 -2.05 -4.07 1.82
C GLU A 108 -3.25 -4.56 2.62
N GLN A 109 -3.34 -4.23 3.92
CA GLN A 109 -4.49 -4.61 4.76
C GLN A 109 -5.83 -3.99 4.30
N LYS A 110 -5.80 -2.91 3.53
CA LYS A 110 -7.01 -2.23 3.01
C LYS A 110 -7.36 -2.64 1.58
N LEU A 111 -6.36 -2.87 0.72
CA LEU A 111 -6.57 -3.27 -0.67
C LEU A 111 -6.64 -4.79 -0.87
N GLY A 112 -6.03 -5.55 0.03
CA GLY A 112 -5.75 -6.98 -0.14
C GLY A 112 -4.45 -7.24 -0.89
N GLY A 113 -3.84 -8.41 -0.66
CA GLY A 113 -2.50 -8.76 -1.18
C GLY A 113 -2.36 -8.68 -2.70
N GLY A 114 -3.30 -9.27 -3.46
CA GLY A 114 -3.20 -9.29 -4.93
C GLY A 114 -3.26 -7.90 -5.58
N ARG A 115 -4.10 -7.01 -5.05
CA ARG A 115 -4.22 -5.62 -5.53
C ARG A 115 -3.00 -4.79 -5.15
N TYR A 116 -2.47 -5.02 -3.94
CA TYR A 116 -1.23 -4.40 -3.49
C TYR A 116 -0.03 -4.82 -4.35
N LEU A 117 0.06 -6.10 -4.74
CA LEU A 117 1.11 -6.59 -5.63
C LEU A 117 1.07 -5.89 -7.00
N LEU A 118 -0.12 -5.76 -7.60
CA LEU A 118 -0.29 -5.03 -8.87
C LEU A 118 0.15 -3.56 -8.74
N LEU A 119 -0.16 -2.93 -7.61
CA LEU A 119 0.28 -1.56 -7.30
C LEU A 119 1.81 -1.47 -7.19
N CYS A 120 2.46 -2.45 -6.54
CA CYS A 120 3.91 -2.50 -6.45
C CYS A 120 4.57 -2.70 -7.81
N ILE A 121 4.04 -3.61 -8.64
CA ILE A 121 4.55 -3.83 -10.00
C ILE A 121 4.44 -2.52 -10.79
N LEU A 122 3.26 -1.91 -10.87
CA LEU A 122 3.11 -0.65 -11.61
C LEU A 122 3.98 0.49 -11.06
N GLY A 123 4.17 0.55 -9.74
CA GLY A 123 5.06 1.51 -9.08
C GLY A 123 6.56 1.33 -9.40
N MET A 124 6.99 0.14 -9.84
CA MET A 124 8.36 -0.08 -10.31
C MET A 124 8.55 0.33 -11.78
N TYR A 125 7.52 0.18 -12.62
CA TYR A 125 7.65 0.41 -14.06
C TYR A 125 7.26 1.84 -14.48
N VAL A 126 6.05 2.29 -14.12
CA VAL A 126 5.47 3.52 -14.67
C VAL A 126 6.26 4.78 -14.28
N PRO A 127 6.73 4.96 -13.02
CA PRO A 127 7.56 6.10 -12.67
C PRO A 127 8.89 6.15 -13.42
N LEU A 128 9.50 4.99 -13.70
CA LEU A 128 10.74 4.90 -14.47
C LEU A 128 10.51 5.24 -15.96
N LEU A 129 9.34 4.95 -16.51
CA LEU A 129 8.97 5.42 -17.86
C LEU A 129 8.79 6.94 -17.90
N ALA A 130 8.20 7.53 -16.87
CA ALA A 130 8.10 8.99 -16.77
C ALA A 130 9.49 9.64 -16.60
N LEU A 131 10.36 9.01 -15.81
CA LEU A 131 11.76 9.39 -15.67
C LEU A 131 12.52 9.30 -17.01
N GLN A 132 12.30 8.25 -17.80
CA GLN A 132 12.85 8.11 -19.15
C GLN A 132 12.46 9.31 -20.01
N TRP A 133 11.17 9.69 -19.99
CA TRP A 133 10.66 10.80 -20.79
C TRP A 133 11.29 12.14 -20.41
N ASP A 134 11.50 12.39 -19.11
CA ASP A 134 12.19 13.57 -18.60
C ASP A 134 13.67 13.60 -19.06
N ARG A 135 14.37 12.48 -18.86
CA ARG A 135 15.83 12.38 -19.09
C ARG A 135 16.24 12.28 -20.56
N LEU A 136 15.35 11.84 -21.45
CA LEU A 136 15.63 11.85 -22.89
C LEU A 136 15.96 13.25 -23.45
N ARG A 137 15.51 14.31 -22.78
CA ARG A 137 15.77 15.70 -23.20
C ARG A 137 17.10 16.25 -22.72
N VAL A 138 17.64 15.69 -21.64
CA VAL A 138 18.86 16.12 -20.97
C VAL A 138 19.76 14.91 -20.98
N VAL A 139 20.50 14.69 -22.07
CA VAL A 139 21.38 13.53 -22.22
C VAL A 139 22.43 13.58 -21.11
N ASP A 140 22.19 12.84 -20.03
CA ASP A 140 23.03 12.76 -18.86
C ASP A 140 23.43 11.32 -18.53
N ASP A 141 24.66 11.14 -18.04
CA ASP A 141 25.18 9.84 -17.58
C ASP A 141 24.76 9.52 -16.14
N THR A 142 23.58 10.01 -15.74
CA THR A 142 23.05 9.84 -14.40
C THR A 142 22.37 8.47 -14.26
N TYR A 143 22.78 7.70 -13.26
CA TYR A 143 22.16 6.44 -12.89
C TYR A 143 21.15 6.65 -11.76
N PHE A 144 19.92 6.21 -11.98
CA PHE A 144 18.85 6.23 -11.00
C PHE A 144 18.68 4.87 -10.34
N TYR A 145 18.49 4.87 -9.03
CA TYR A 145 18.29 3.66 -8.24
C TYR A 145 17.45 3.95 -6.99
N GLY A 146 16.93 2.88 -6.40
CA GLY A 146 16.29 2.92 -5.10
C GLY A 146 14.76 2.84 -5.15
N PRO A 147 14.15 2.47 -4.02
CA PRO A 147 12.70 2.26 -3.90
C PRO A 147 11.92 3.55 -3.70
N LEU A 148 12.50 4.73 -3.97
CA LEU A 148 11.83 6.02 -3.80
C LEU A 148 10.48 6.02 -4.53
N TYR A 149 10.47 5.61 -5.79
CA TYR A 149 9.25 5.63 -6.61
C TYR A 149 8.24 4.58 -6.15
N LEU A 150 8.71 3.37 -5.84
CA LEU A 150 7.87 2.31 -5.29
C LEU A 150 7.18 2.74 -3.98
N ILE A 151 7.94 3.27 -3.03
CA ILE A 151 7.42 3.77 -1.76
C ILE A 151 6.55 5.01 -2.00
N GLY A 152 6.89 5.86 -2.97
CA GLY A 152 6.06 6.97 -3.42
C GLY A 152 4.69 6.52 -3.92
N THR A 153 4.62 5.44 -4.71
CA THR A 153 3.34 4.85 -5.16
C THR A 153 2.55 4.30 -3.98
N VAL A 154 3.18 3.60 -3.06
CA VAL A 154 2.51 3.11 -1.83
C VAL A 154 2.01 4.28 -0.98
N LEU A 155 2.79 5.36 -0.85
CA LEU A 155 2.40 6.56 -0.11
C LEU A 155 1.22 7.28 -0.78
N GLY A 156 1.23 7.39 -2.11
CA GLY A 156 0.11 7.91 -2.90
C GLY A 156 -1.18 7.14 -2.63
N ALA A 157 -1.10 5.81 -2.61
CA ALA A 157 -2.22 4.94 -2.25
C ALA A 157 -2.67 5.13 -0.79
N ALA A 158 -1.72 5.32 0.14
CA ALA A 158 -2.03 5.52 1.55
C ALA A 158 -2.84 6.81 1.81
N PHE A 159 -2.68 7.87 1.00
CA PHE A 159 -3.48 9.09 1.12
C PHE A 159 -4.96 8.88 0.87
N LEU A 160 -5.35 7.89 0.06
CA LEU A 160 -6.75 7.56 -0.17
C LEU A 160 -7.45 7.05 1.08
N PHE A 161 -6.68 6.46 2.01
CA PHE A 161 -7.22 5.80 3.19
C PHE A 161 -6.85 6.53 4.48
N PRO A 162 -7.46 7.69 4.77
CA PRO A 162 -7.14 8.47 5.95
C PRO A 162 -7.28 7.64 7.24
N ASP A 163 -6.40 7.89 8.21
CA ASP A 163 -6.51 7.28 9.53
C ASP A 163 -7.86 7.69 10.14
N LYS A 164 -8.67 6.70 10.55
CA LYS A 164 -9.89 6.98 11.30
C LYS A 164 -9.48 7.62 12.63
N LYS A 165 -9.98 8.82 12.90
CA LYS A 165 -9.94 9.36 14.26
C LYS A 165 -10.88 8.50 15.10
N GLU A 166 -10.33 7.52 15.81
CA GLU A 166 -11.09 6.88 16.89
C GLU A 166 -11.42 7.98 17.90
N ILE A 167 -12.69 8.39 17.92
CA ILE A 167 -13.20 9.22 19.01
C ILE A 167 -12.92 8.43 20.28
N ASN A 168 -12.26 9.07 21.25
CA ASN A 168 -11.85 8.42 22.47
C ASN A 168 -13.10 8.17 23.34
N ASP A 169 -13.90 7.15 22.99
CA ASP A 169 -15.11 6.77 23.71
C ASP A 169 -14.80 6.40 25.17
N GLN A 170 -13.53 6.09 25.48
CA GLN A 170 -13.06 5.90 26.86
C GLN A 170 -13.26 7.15 27.73
N TRP A 171 -13.23 8.35 27.15
CA TRP A 171 -13.53 9.58 27.90
C TRP A 171 -15.01 9.68 28.27
N PHE A 172 -15.91 9.25 27.36
CA PHE A 172 -17.36 9.23 27.63
C PHE A 172 -17.80 8.04 28.51
N LYS A 173 -17.11 6.89 28.42
CA LYS A 173 -17.44 5.70 29.23
C LYS A 173 -17.02 5.80 30.70
N LYS A 174 -15.98 6.58 31.01
CA LYS A 174 -15.55 6.81 32.41
C LYS A 174 -16.62 7.50 33.26
N THR A 175 -17.57 8.21 32.66
CA THR A 175 -18.62 8.94 33.37
C THR A 175 -19.80 8.04 33.79
N ARG A 176 -19.89 6.78 33.32
CA ARG A 176 -21.08 5.91 33.51
C ARG A 176 -20.84 4.61 34.31
N GLY A 177 -19.78 4.53 35.12
CA GLY A 177 -19.66 3.49 36.15
C GLY A 177 -19.29 2.08 35.67
N GLU A 178 -18.76 1.90 34.46
CA GLU A 178 -18.25 0.61 33.96
C GLU A 178 -16.87 0.23 34.56
N ILE A 179 -16.75 0.20 35.90
CA ILE A 179 -15.50 -0.10 36.61
C ILE A 179 -15.10 -1.59 36.46
N PHE A 180 -16.02 -2.46 36.02
CA PHE A 180 -15.82 -3.91 35.93
C PHE A 180 -15.72 -4.47 34.50
N GLN A 181 -15.77 -3.64 33.46
CA GLN A 181 -15.41 -4.13 32.12
C GLN A 181 -13.90 -4.30 32.05
N ARG A 182 -13.47 -5.54 32.27
CA ARG A 182 -12.10 -6.02 32.00
C ARG A 182 -11.73 -5.53 30.60
N GLU A 183 -10.75 -4.63 30.50
CA GLU A 183 -10.30 -4.09 29.20
C GLU A 183 -10.05 -5.29 28.27
N THR A 184 -10.87 -5.41 27.22
CA THR A 184 -10.66 -6.42 26.19
C THR A 184 -9.24 -6.24 25.68
N SER A 185 -8.45 -7.32 25.77
CA SER A 185 -6.99 -7.34 25.61
C SER A 185 -6.53 -6.29 24.61
N ARG A 186 -5.88 -5.23 25.12
CA ARG A 186 -5.32 -4.18 24.28
C ARG A 186 -4.26 -4.79 23.38
N ASP A 187 -4.63 -4.96 22.12
CA ASP A 187 -3.72 -5.46 21.10
C ASP A 187 -2.44 -4.59 21.11
N PRO A 188 -1.24 -5.15 21.37
CA PRO A 188 -0.02 -4.36 21.51
C PRO A 188 0.31 -3.53 20.25
N GLY A 189 -0.18 -3.96 19.08
CA GLY A 189 -0.08 -3.20 17.82
C GLY A 189 -0.87 -1.88 17.80
N ARG A 190 -1.90 -1.73 18.64
CA ARG A 190 -2.77 -0.54 18.66
C ARG A 190 -2.04 0.72 19.15
N LYS A 191 -0.95 0.57 19.91
CA LYS A 191 -0.10 1.70 20.36
C LYS A 191 0.68 2.34 19.19
N TRP A 192 1.02 1.55 18.18
CA TRP A 192 1.72 2.02 16.97
C TRP A 192 0.75 2.54 15.90
N SER A 193 -0.48 2.04 15.88
CA SER A 193 -1.58 2.55 15.04
C SER A 193 -1.95 4.01 15.34
N LYS A 194 -1.76 4.47 16.58
CA LYS A 194 -2.12 5.82 17.03
C LYS A 194 -1.17 6.94 16.60
N LYS A 195 0.00 6.63 16.04
CA LYS A 195 0.90 7.67 15.55
C LYS A 195 0.36 8.23 14.23
N PRO A 196 0.23 9.56 14.09
CA PRO A 196 -0.34 10.14 12.88
C PRO A 196 0.55 9.79 11.69
N MET A 197 -0.05 9.26 10.62
CA MET A 197 0.64 8.99 9.34
C MET A 197 1.56 10.15 8.90
N LYS A 198 1.15 11.39 9.20
CA LYS A 198 1.90 12.63 8.96
C LYS A 198 3.31 12.63 9.56
N LEU A 199 3.50 12.07 10.75
CA LEU A 199 4.83 12.01 11.38
C LEU A 199 5.76 11.09 10.59
N PHE A 200 5.29 9.90 10.21
CA PHE A 200 6.08 8.96 9.42
C PHE A 200 6.39 9.51 8.03
N MET A 201 5.46 10.25 7.42
CA MET A 201 5.72 10.98 6.18
C MET A 201 6.83 12.01 6.32
N LEU A 202 6.82 12.80 7.39
CA LEU A 202 7.87 13.81 7.63
C LEU A 202 9.23 13.13 7.83
N LEU A 203 9.27 12.03 8.59
CA LEU A 203 10.48 11.22 8.76
C LEU A 203 10.97 10.62 7.44
N TYR A 204 10.04 10.16 6.59
CA TYR A 204 10.37 9.64 5.26
C TYR A 204 10.96 10.72 4.36
N ILE A 205 10.35 11.92 4.31
CA ILE A 205 10.87 13.05 3.54
C ILE A 205 12.27 13.44 4.04
N ALA A 206 12.47 13.53 5.35
CA ALA A 206 13.78 13.82 5.92
C ALA A 206 14.82 12.73 5.56
N PHE A 207 14.42 11.46 5.60
CA PHE A 207 15.26 10.34 5.20
C PHE A 207 15.64 10.37 3.71
N GLU A 208 14.69 10.68 2.80
CA GLU A 208 14.96 10.82 1.36
C GLU A 208 15.88 12.01 1.06
N ILE A 209 15.70 13.14 1.74
CA ILE A 209 16.60 14.30 1.63
C ILE A 209 18.01 13.91 2.08
N GLY A 210 18.13 13.22 3.22
CA GLY A 210 19.42 12.73 3.71
C GLY A 210 20.11 11.77 2.73
N LYS A 211 19.36 10.83 2.16
CA LYS A 211 19.85 9.92 1.11
C LYS A 211 20.28 10.65 -0.14
N TYR A 212 19.52 11.64 -0.60
CA TYR A 212 19.88 12.44 -1.76
C TYR A 212 21.23 13.15 -1.58
N PHE A 213 21.40 13.86 -0.45
CA PHE A 213 22.67 14.52 -0.14
C PHE A 213 23.83 13.54 0.00
N TYR A 214 23.58 12.37 0.59
CA TYR A 214 24.56 11.29 0.69
C TYR A 214 24.99 10.78 -0.70
N SER A 215 24.03 10.50 -1.59
CA SER A 215 24.28 9.99 -2.95
C SER A 215 25.08 10.99 -3.78
N VAL A 216 24.72 12.28 -3.72
CA VAL A 216 25.41 13.34 -4.48
C VAL A 216 26.86 13.53 -4.01
N LYS A 217 27.13 13.41 -2.70
CA LYS A 217 28.47 13.63 -2.14
C LYS A 217 29.40 12.43 -2.30
N ILE A 218 28.90 11.21 -2.10
CA ILE A 218 29.75 10.01 -2.01
C ILE A 218 29.85 9.29 -3.35
N THR A 219 28.76 9.23 -4.11
CA THR A 219 28.67 8.48 -5.37
C THR A 219 28.23 9.40 -6.50
N PRO A 220 29.11 10.30 -6.99
CA PRO A 220 28.77 11.20 -8.07
C PRO A 220 28.36 10.41 -9.32
N GLY A 221 27.31 10.88 -10.00
CA GLY A 221 26.69 10.17 -11.13
C GLY A 221 25.52 9.25 -10.75
N PHE A 222 25.28 9.02 -9.45
CA PHE A 222 24.11 8.28 -8.99
C PHE A 222 23.12 9.20 -8.27
N MET A 223 21.85 9.09 -8.64
CA MET A 223 20.75 9.87 -8.04
C MET A 223 19.61 8.97 -7.61
N THR A 224 19.07 9.20 -6.41
CA THR A 224 17.86 8.52 -5.94
C THR A 224 16.58 9.30 -6.25
N PHE A 225 16.71 10.59 -6.55
CA PHE A 225 15.59 11.53 -6.60
C PHE A 225 15.41 12.14 -7.99
N ASN A 226 14.20 12.05 -8.52
CA ASN A 226 13.72 12.85 -9.63
C ASN A 226 12.27 13.30 -9.33
N PRO A 227 11.96 14.60 -9.44
CA PRO A 227 10.63 15.12 -9.09
C PRO A 227 9.52 14.61 -10.03
N TYR A 228 9.78 14.46 -11.33
CA TYR A 228 8.80 13.94 -12.28
C TYR A 228 8.45 12.49 -11.98
N GLY A 229 9.47 11.64 -11.80
CA GLY A 229 9.26 10.24 -11.40
C GLY A 229 8.48 10.12 -10.09
N LEU A 230 8.82 10.93 -9.09
CA LEU A 230 8.15 10.92 -7.78
C LEU A 230 6.68 11.39 -7.87
N LEU A 231 6.40 12.47 -8.60
CA LEU A 231 5.03 12.96 -8.79
C LEU A 231 4.19 11.91 -9.54
N THR A 232 4.71 11.33 -10.62
CA THR A 232 4.04 10.25 -11.33
C THR A 232 3.76 9.07 -10.41
N ALA A 233 4.73 8.67 -9.57
CA ALA A 233 4.55 7.59 -8.61
C ALA A 233 3.40 7.88 -7.63
N LEU A 234 3.35 9.08 -7.04
CA LEU A 234 2.30 9.50 -6.10
C LEU A 234 0.91 9.51 -6.75
N PHE A 235 0.78 10.13 -7.93
CA PHE A 235 -0.49 10.19 -8.66
C PHE A 235 -0.95 8.82 -9.14
N LEU A 236 -0.03 7.98 -9.61
CA LEU A 236 -0.33 6.60 -9.99
C LEU A 236 -0.85 5.81 -8.80
N GLY A 237 -0.16 5.90 -7.65
CA GLY A 237 -0.57 5.21 -6.42
C GLY A 237 -1.96 5.62 -5.96
N TYR A 238 -2.22 6.93 -5.92
CA TYR A 238 -3.52 7.48 -5.57
C TYR A 238 -4.61 7.06 -6.57
N GLY A 239 -4.37 7.27 -7.86
CA GLY A 239 -5.34 7.00 -8.93
C GLY A 239 -5.68 5.52 -9.06
N LEU A 240 -4.67 4.64 -8.96
CA LEU A 240 -4.88 3.19 -9.00
C LEU A 240 -5.62 2.69 -7.77
N ALA A 241 -5.25 3.15 -6.57
CA ALA A 241 -5.99 2.79 -5.36
C ALA A 241 -7.44 3.30 -5.45
N ALA A 242 -7.66 4.53 -5.94
CA ALA A 242 -8.99 5.10 -6.12
C ALA A 242 -9.81 4.31 -7.14
N PHE A 243 -9.20 3.91 -8.25
CA PHE A 243 -9.82 3.07 -9.26
C PHE A 243 -10.17 1.67 -8.72
N LEU A 244 -9.28 1.04 -7.95
CA LEU A 244 -9.52 -0.27 -7.35
C LEU A 244 -10.62 -0.22 -6.27
N VAL A 245 -10.61 0.82 -5.44
CA VAL A 245 -11.68 1.08 -4.48
C VAL A 245 -12.97 1.34 -5.22
N TRP A 246 -12.98 2.18 -6.26
CA TRP A 246 -14.17 2.49 -7.04
C TRP A 246 -14.69 1.27 -7.82
N SER A 247 -13.82 0.41 -8.32
CA SER A 247 -14.21 -0.87 -8.94
C SER A 247 -14.84 -1.82 -7.92
N ALA A 248 -14.30 -1.88 -6.70
CA ALA A 248 -14.86 -2.66 -5.62
C ALA A 248 -16.16 -2.05 -5.05
N THR A 249 -16.29 -0.72 -5.02
CA THR A 249 -17.47 0.00 -4.54
C THR A 249 -18.49 0.28 -5.64
N GLY A 250 -18.15 0.08 -6.91
CA GLY A 250 -19.09 0.14 -8.03
C GLY A 250 -20.14 -0.96 -7.89
N SER A 251 -19.76 -2.12 -7.34
CA SER A 251 -20.72 -3.14 -6.89
C SER A 251 -21.46 -2.76 -5.60
N LEU A 252 -21.08 -1.66 -4.94
CA LEU A 252 -21.66 -1.12 -3.71
C LEU A 252 -22.50 0.15 -3.94
N GLN A 253 -22.80 0.57 -5.17
CA GLN A 253 -23.90 1.53 -5.37
C GLN A 253 -25.26 0.91 -5.02
N GLU A 254 -25.38 -0.44 -5.03
CA GLU A 254 -26.45 -1.17 -4.34
C GLU A 254 -26.18 -1.36 -2.81
N GLY A 255 -25.04 -0.87 -2.34
CA GLY A 255 -24.19 -1.49 -1.32
C GLY A 255 -24.39 -1.13 0.15
N PRO A 256 -24.78 0.08 0.59
CA PRO A 256 -24.94 0.30 2.02
C PRO A 256 -26.13 -0.49 2.57
N MET A 257 -27.23 -0.51 1.80
CA MET A 257 -28.43 -1.26 2.15
C MET A 257 -28.23 -2.78 2.01
N LYS A 258 -27.49 -3.22 0.97
CA LYS A 258 -27.09 -4.63 0.79
C LYS A 258 -26.12 -5.10 1.87
N LEU A 259 -25.13 -4.29 2.28
CA LEU A 259 -24.22 -4.59 3.40
C LEU A 259 -24.95 -4.63 4.73
N ALA A 260 -25.83 -3.67 5.00
CA ALA A 260 -26.69 -3.67 6.19
C ALA A 260 -27.55 -4.93 6.22
N CYS A 261 -28.09 -5.33 5.07
CA CYS A 261 -28.81 -6.58 4.88
C CYS A 261 -27.97 -7.80 5.24
N ILE A 262 -26.79 -7.95 4.64
CA ILE A 262 -25.89 -9.09 4.90
C ILE A 262 -25.42 -9.14 6.35
N ARG A 263 -25.05 -8.00 6.94
CA ARG A 263 -24.62 -7.93 8.36
C ARG A 263 -25.76 -8.31 9.31
N THR A 264 -26.97 -7.81 9.06
CA THR A 264 -28.15 -8.12 9.87
C THR A 264 -28.53 -9.59 9.72
N TYR A 265 -28.50 -10.11 8.50
CA TYR A 265 -28.69 -11.53 8.21
C TYR A 265 -27.68 -12.42 8.95
N ASN A 266 -26.37 -12.12 8.90
CA ASN A 266 -25.36 -12.90 9.61
C ASN A 266 -25.51 -12.80 11.14
N LYS A 267 -25.91 -11.63 11.67
CA LYS A 267 -26.20 -11.49 13.11
C LYS A 267 -27.38 -12.37 13.54
N ILE A 268 -28.44 -12.42 12.72
CA ILE A 268 -29.60 -13.27 12.99
C ILE A 268 -29.22 -14.74 12.84
N LEU A 269 -28.44 -15.12 11.82
CA LEU A 269 -27.96 -16.48 11.63
C LEU A 269 -27.11 -16.99 12.79
N LYS A 270 -26.32 -16.12 13.44
CA LYS A 270 -25.53 -16.44 14.65
C LYS A 270 -26.42 -16.81 15.86
N LEU A 271 -27.72 -16.55 15.83
CA LEU A 271 -28.68 -16.93 16.86
C LEU A 271 -29.30 -18.33 16.65
N ASP A 272 -28.68 -19.18 15.81
CA ASP A 272 -29.15 -20.55 15.49
C ASP A 272 -30.58 -20.63 14.92
N VAL A 273 -31.02 -19.59 14.21
CA VAL A 273 -32.28 -19.62 13.45
C VAL A 273 -32.08 -20.12 12.01
N GLY A 274 -33.07 -20.86 11.52
CA GLY A 274 -33.09 -21.38 10.15
C GLY A 274 -32.98 -20.29 9.07
N HIS A 275 -32.48 -20.66 7.89
CA HIS A 275 -32.17 -19.74 6.78
C HIS A 275 -33.36 -18.84 6.39
N GLU A 276 -34.56 -19.42 6.23
CA GLU A 276 -35.77 -18.68 5.86
C GLU A 276 -36.21 -17.71 6.96
N THR A 277 -36.10 -18.11 8.23
CA THR A 277 -36.40 -17.24 9.37
C THR A 277 -35.41 -16.09 9.47
N ALA A 278 -34.14 -16.32 9.13
CA ALA A 278 -33.12 -15.28 9.07
C ALA A 278 -33.37 -14.28 7.92
N ILE A 279 -33.79 -14.75 6.74
CA ILE A 279 -34.18 -13.89 5.62
C ILE A 279 -35.37 -13.01 6.01
N ARG A 280 -36.43 -13.60 6.58
CA ARG A 280 -37.63 -12.88 7.02
C ARG A 280 -37.33 -11.89 8.13
N GLY A 281 -36.54 -12.28 9.13
CA GLY A 281 -36.10 -11.40 10.21
C GLY A 281 -35.27 -10.21 9.70
N THR A 282 -34.42 -10.45 8.71
CA THR A 282 -33.62 -9.38 8.07
C THR A 282 -34.50 -8.43 7.25
N SER A 283 -35.47 -8.98 6.51
CA SER A 283 -36.47 -8.22 5.76
C SER A 283 -37.28 -7.30 6.68
N MET A 284 -37.79 -7.84 7.80
CA MET A 284 -38.54 -7.06 8.79
C MET A 284 -37.67 -5.99 9.45
N ALA A 285 -36.42 -6.31 9.81
CA ALA A 285 -35.52 -5.37 10.46
C ALA A 285 -35.13 -4.18 9.58
N LEU A 286 -35.07 -4.37 8.26
CA LEU A 286 -34.64 -3.35 7.30
C LEU A 286 -35.76 -2.76 6.45
N GLY A 287 -37.00 -3.23 6.62
CA GLY A 287 -38.14 -2.82 5.80
C GLY A 287 -38.00 -3.18 4.33
N LEU A 288 -37.31 -4.29 4.01
CA LEU A 288 -37.03 -4.72 2.65
C LEU A 288 -37.93 -5.88 2.22
N PRO A 289 -38.28 -6.00 0.92
CA PRO A 289 -38.98 -7.16 0.41
C PRO A 289 -38.14 -8.43 0.59
N GLU A 290 -38.74 -9.50 1.13
CA GLU A 290 -38.11 -10.82 1.26
C GLU A 290 -37.41 -11.32 -0.02
N PRO A 291 -37.99 -11.24 -1.24
CA PRO A 291 -37.31 -11.71 -2.45
C PRO A 291 -36.01 -10.97 -2.74
N ARG A 292 -35.94 -9.67 -2.41
CA ARG A 292 -34.74 -8.85 -2.62
C ARG A 292 -33.63 -9.20 -1.62
N VAL A 293 -34.01 -9.48 -0.37
CA VAL A 293 -33.08 -10.00 0.65
C VAL A 293 -32.54 -11.37 0.23
N ARG A 294 -33.42 -12.27 -0.23
CA ARG A 294 -33.05 -13.60 -0.70
C ARG A 294 -32.08 -13.53 -1.89
N GLU A 295 -32.33 -12.67 -2.86
CA GLU A 295 -31.45 -12.46 -4.01
C GLU A 295 -30.06 -11.99 -3.57
N TRP A 296 -30.00 -10.99 -2.67
CA TRP A 296 -28.73 -10.46 -2.17
C TRP A 296 -27.93 -11.47 -1.34
N VAL A 297 -28.61 -12.28 -0.51
CA VAL A 297 -27.98 -13.36 0.27
C VAL A 297 -27.52 -14.48 -0.65
N ALA A 298 -28.29 -14.84 -1.69
CA ALA A 298 -27.91 -15.85 -2.67
C ALA A 298 -26.69 -15.43 -3.51
N GLN A 299 -26.61 -14.17 -3.92
CA GLN A 299 -25.45 -13.60 -4.62
C GLN A 299 -24.16 -13.60 -3.76
N GLN A 300 -24.31 -13.67 -2.43
CA GLN A 300 -23.20 -13.73 -1.46
C GLN A 300 -22.76 -15.14 -1.07
N LYS A 301 -23.59 -16.18 -1.29
CA LYS A 301 -23.20 -17.58 -1.02
C LYS A 301 -21.93 -17.92 -1.80
N GLY A 302 -20.81 -18.03 -1.07
CA GLY A 302 -19.48 -18.36 -1.60
C GLY A 302 -18.50 -17.19 -1.77
N LYS A 303 -18.90 -15.92 -1.58
CA LYS A 303 -18.03 -14.77 -1.87
C LYS A 303 -17.43 -14.05 -0.65
N MET A 304 -18.05 -14.06 0.53
CA MET A 304 -17.47 -13.45 1.74
C MET A 304 -18.03 -14.06 3.04
N LYS A 305 -17.15 -14.52 3.94
CA LYS A 305 -17.46 -14.55 5.38
C LYS A 305 -17.24 -13.14 5.91
N VAL A 306 -18.31 -12.38 6.12
CA VAL A 306 -18.25 -11.11 6.86
C VAL A 306 -18.37 -11.47 8.34
N SER A 307 -17.23 -11.62 9.01
CA SER A 307 -17.14 -12.02 10.43
C SER A 307 -17.44 -10.87 11.36
#